data_AF-A0A1J5KPM3-F1
#
_entry.id   AF-A0A1J5KPM3-F1
#
_cell.length_a   1.000
_cell.length_b   1.000
_cell.length_c   1.000
_cell.angle_alpha   90.00
_cell.angle_beta   90.00
_cell.angle_gamma   90.00
#
_symmetry.space_group_name_H-M   'P 1'
#
loop_
_entity.id
_entity.type
_entity.pdbx_description
1 polymer ?
#
loop_
_entity_poly.entity_id
_entity_poly.type
_entity_poly.pdbx_seq_one_letter_code
_entity_poly.pdbx_strand_id
1 'polypeptide(L)'
;MDEIYKIITSSAFSIIAPLILGVLASWYISKHFFYKKQPSVLQLAKRLKNTNFGNYYNLTQEITIRVLETKYFGKWHIKSNGTITDTKHNLCWIRAPWGTIWNGNAFEGKPIAVNWRDASSLFGEGIYREYYKNTKEINELDISKKNYKKGNCTVTFANNSNWRLPTSLELETLHYKNAIEVNNRDEYSNALLALKTELFPGFKLNPKNFNVWSADQAGSNCAWISNELYCQSDEKISSNFFVLFVRSISNKEIEKERKLLVKQVVS
;
A
#
# COMPACT_ATOMS: atom_id res chain seq x y z
N MET A 1 -39.61 7.55 -55.93
CA MET A 1 -38.50 8.52 -56.07
C MET A 1 -39.01 9.95 -55.87
N ASP A 2 -40.10 10.35 -56.53
CA ASP A 2 -40.62 11.73 -56.48
C ASP A 2 -41.19 12.18 -55.12
N GLU A 3 -41.81 11.29 -54.35
CA GLU A 3 -42.34 11.66 -53.02
C GLU A 3 -41.24 11.94 -52.00
N ILE A 4 -40.16 11.16 -52.02
CA ILE A 4 -38.98 11.37 -51.17
C ILE A 4 -38.31 12.70 -51.52
N TYR A 5 -38.23 13.03 -52.82
CA TYR A 5 -37.65 14.28 -53.27
C TYR A 5 -38.49 15.50 -52.84
N LYS A 6 -39.83 15.38 -52.83
CA LYS A 6 -40.75 16.41 -52.31
C LYS A 6 -40.60 16.65 -50.81
N ILE A 7 -40.38 15.60 -50.04
CA ILE A 7 -40.19 15.71 -48.58
C ILE A 7 -38.86 16.39 -48.28
N ILE A 8 -37.78 16.01 -48.95
CA ILE A 8 -36.43 16.56 -48.74
C ILE A 8 -36.33 18.03 -49.18
N THR A 9 -37.08 18.43 -50.20
CA THR A 9 -37.13 19.83 -50.70
C THR A 9 -38.17 20.70 -50.00
N SER A 10 -38.95 20.13 -49.07
CA SER A 10 -39.94 20.89 -48.31
C SER A 10 -39.29 21.87 -47.35
N SER A 11 -39.90 23.05 -47.19
CA SER A 11 -39.46 24.07 -46.23
C SER A 11 -39.45 23.59 -44.78
N ALA A 12 -40.29 22.59 -44.46
CA ALA A 12 -40.29 21.96 -43.14
C ALA A 12 -39.02 21.11 -42.91
N PHE A 13 -38.58 20.35 -43.92
CA PHE A 13 -37.39 19.50 -43.81
C PHE A 13 -36.10 20.34 -43.70
N SER A 14 -36.01 21.45 -44.43
CA SER A 14 -34.85 22.35 -44.37
C SER A 14 -34.69 23.06 -43.00
N ILE A 15 -35.76 23.18 -42.22
CA ILE A 15 -35.72 23.74 -40.86
C ILE A 15 -35.50 22.65 -39.81
N ILE A 16 -36.16 21.49 -39.97
CA ILE A 16 -36.15 20.42 -38.97
C ILE A 16 -34.84 19.60 -39.03
N ALA A 17 -34.29 19.33 -40.23
CA ALA A 17 -33.10 18.51 -40.36
C ALA A 17 -31.84 19.12 -39.70
N PRO A 18 -31.54 20.44 -39.82
CA PRO A 18 -30.42 21.06 -39.12
C PRO A 18 -30.58 21.06 -37.60
N LEU A 19 -31.81 21.20 -37.08
CA LEU A 19 -32.09 21.14 -35.65
C LEU A 19 -31.83 19.73 -35.09
N ILE A 20 -32.31 18.69 -35.79
CA ILE A 20 -32.04 17.30 -35.39
C ILE A 20 -30.55 16.99 -35.46
N LEU A 21 -29.87 17.39 -36.54
CA LEU A 21 -28.41 17.22 -36.66
C LEU A 21 -27.64 18.00 -35.59
N GLY A 22 -28.08 19.22 -35.25
CA GLY A 22 -27.48 20.03 -34.19
C GLY A 22 -27.64 19.41 -32.81
N VAL A 23 -28.81 18.82 -32.51
CA VAL A 23 -29.05 18.08 -31.25
C VAL A 23 -28.21 16.81 -31.19
N LEU A 24 -28.14 16.04 -32.27
CA LEU A 24 -27.32 14.83 -32.35
C LEU A 24 -25.83 15.14 -32.25
N ALA A 25 -25.35 16.18 -32.93
CA ALA A 25 -23.98 16.66 -32.83
C ALA A 25 -23.66 17.15 -31.42
N SER A 26 -24.56 17.91 -30.79
CA SER A 26 -24.39 18.38 -29.40
C SER A 26 -24.38 17.22 -28.40
N TRP A 27 -25.23 16.20 -28.59
CA TRP A 27 -25.23 14.99 -27.77
C TRP A 27 -23.96 14.17 -27.98
N TYR A 28 -23.50 14.02 -29.23
CA TYR A 28 -22.27 13.30 -29.56
C TYR A 28 -21.03 14.02 -29.02
N ILE A 29 -20.92 15.34 -29.20
CA ILE A 29 -19.85 16.18 -28.64
C ILE A 29 -19.90 16.13 -27.12
N SER A 30 -21.08 16.23 -26.51
CA SER A 30 -21.24 16.11 -25.05
C SER A 30 -20.74 14.76 -24.55
N LYS A 31 -21.16 13.67 -25.19
CA LYS A 31 -20.74 12.30 -24.86
C LYS A 31 -19.24 12.07 -25.08
N HIS A 32 -18.63 12.65 -26.11
CA HIS A 32 -17.22 12.43 -26.39
C HIS A 32 -16.27 13.35 -25.62
N PHE A 33 -16.66 14.59 -25.34
CA PHE A 33 -15.81 15.59 -24.68
C PHE A 33 -16.07 15.71 -23.16
N PHE A 34 -17.26 15.35 -22.66
CA PHE A 34 -17.59 15.41 -21.23
C PHE A 34 -17.48 14.07 -20.48
N TYR A 35 -16.95 13.01 -21.11
CA TYR A 35 -16.40 11.88 -20.35
C TYR A 35 -15.14 12.36 -19.61
N LYS A 36 -15.33 13.10 -18.51
CA LYS A 36 -14.28 13.42 -17.55
C LYS A 36 -13.76 12.09 -17.03
N LYS A 37 -12.63 11.65 -17.57
CA LYS A 37 -11.92 10.46 -17.11
C LYS A 37 -11.80 10.56 -15.60
N GLN A 38 -12.37 9.58 -14.89
CA GLN A 38 -12.28 9.56 -13.43
C GLN A 38 -10.79 9.63 -13.04
N PRO A 39 -10.41 10.53 -12.13
CA PRO A 39 -9.01 10.70 -11.74
C PRO A 39 -8.49 9.39 -11.14
N SER A 40 -7.23 9.06 -11.42
CA SER A 40 -6.60 7.89 -10.81
C SER A 40 -6.48 8.06 -9.29
N VAL A 41 -6.35 6.96 -8.56
CA VAL A 41 -6.14 7.01 -7.10
C VAL A 41 -4.89 7.84 -6.74
N LEU A 42 -3.83 7.79 -7.55
CA LEU A 42 -2.64 8.63 -7.38
C LEU A 42 -2.96 10.12 -7.56
N GLN A 43 -3.74 10.48 -8.58
CA GLN A 43 -4.19 11.85 -8.80
C GLN A 43 -5.08 12.33 -7.64
N LEU A 44 -5.98 11.48 -7.15
CA LEU A 44 -6.82 11.76 -6.00
C LEU A 44 -5.99 11.98 -4.74
N ALA A 45 -5.00 11.13 -4.44
CA ALA A 45 -4.13 11.31 -3.29
C ALA A 45 -3.30 12.59 -3.39
N LYS A 46 -2.73 12.89 -4.56
CA LYS A 46 -1.99 14.13 -4.80
C LYS A 46 -2.86 15.38 -4.56
N ARG A 47 -4.13 15.33 -4.97
CA ARG A 47 -5.09 16.43 -4.85
C ARG A 47 -5.67 16.57 -3.44
N LEU A 48 -6.09 15.46 -2.83
CA LEU A 48 -6.82 15.43 -1.56
C LEU A 48 -5.91 15.35 -0.34
N LYS A 49 -4.62 15.04 -0.53
CA LYS A 49 -3.63 14.88 0.56
C LYS A 49 -4.04 13.85 1.62
N ASN A 50 -4.83 12.87 1.21
CA ASN A 50 -5.29 11.78 2.03
C ASN A 50 -5.30 10.49 1.20
N THR A 51 -4.96 9.36 1.81
CA THR A 51 -5.26 8.06 1.23
C THR A 51 -6.53 7.50 1.85
N ASN A 52 -7.31 6.84 1.02
CA ASN A 52 -8.44 6.06 1.51
C ASN A 52 -8.09 4.59 1.28
N PHE A 53 -7.81 3.85 2.35
CA PHE A 53 -7.76 2.38 2.34
C PHE A 53 -9.16 1.77 2.47
N GLY A 54 -10.21 2.57 2.29
CA GLY A 54 -11.54 2.29 2.80
C GLY A 54 -11.71 2.89 4.19
N ASN A 55 -12.89 3.46 4.43
CA ASN A 55 -13.27 4.07 5.70
C ASN A 55 -14.62 3.49 6.13
N TYR A 56 -14.64 2.16 6.31
CA TYR A 56 -15.76 1.50 6.96
C TYR A 56 -15.53 1.54 8.47
N TYR A 57 -15.61 2.75 9.02
CA TYR A 57 -15.47 3.03 10.46
C TYR A 57 -16.43 2.22 11.33
N ASN A 58 -17.51 1.69 10.75
CA ASN A 58 -18.61 1.01 11.44
C ASN A 58 -18.55 -0.51 11.43
N LEU A 59 -17.48 -1.13 10.91
CA LEU A 59 -17.25 -2.57 11.11
C LEU A 59 -16.33 -2.77 12.31
N THR A 60 -16.76 -2.28 13.47
CA THR A 60 -16.22 -2.68 14.77
C THR A 60 -16.60 -4.14 15.03
N GLN A 61 -15.93 -5.04 14.33
CA GLN A 61 -15.73 -6.38 14.88
C GLN A 61 -14.90 -6.22 16.16
N GLU A 62 -15.23 -7.01 17.17
CA GLU A 62 -14.30 -7.23 18.28
C GLU A 62 -12.94 -7.58 17.68
N ILE A 63 -11.89 -6.85 18.08
CA ILE A 63 -10.57 -7.07 17.52
C ILE A 63 -10.11 -8.42 18.04
N THR A 64 -10.06 -9.41 17.16
CA THR A 64 -9.47 -10.71 17.46
C THR A 64 -8.01 -10.69 17.07
N ILE A 65 -7.16 -11.26 17.93
CA ILE A 65 -5.72 -11.35 17.70
C ILE A 65 -5.36 -12.81 17.53
N ARG A 66 -4.75 -13.14 16.39
CA ARG A 66 -4.09 -14.43 16.17
C ARG A 66 -2.59 -14.27 16.32
N VAL A 67 -1.99 -15.04 17.21
CA VAL A 67 -0.54 -15.08 17.39
C VAL A 67 0.06 -16.01 16.33
N LEU A 68 1.04 -15.51 15.59
CA LEU A 68 1.90 -16.29 14.70
C LEU A 68 3.31 -16.25 15.26
N GLU A 69 3.77 -17.39 15.75
CA GLU A 69 5.14 -17.57 16.21
C GLU A 69 5.93 -18.32 15.13
N THR A 70 7.10 -17.81 14.80
CA THR A 70 7.95 -18.38 13.76
C THR A 70 9.33 -18.68 14.31
N LYS A 71 9.90 -19.80 13.85
CA LYS A 71 11.25 -20.25 14.20
C LYS A 71 12.30 -19.15 13.96
N TYR A 72 12.26 -18.50 12.80
CA TYR A 72 13.30 -17.56 12.37
C TYR A 72 12.98 -16.07 12.61
N PHE A 73 11.71 -15.69 12.56
CA PHE A 73 11.29 -14.28 12.42
C PHE A 73 10.54 -13.74 13.65
N GLY A 74 10.50 -14.50 14.74
CA GLY A 74 9.86 -14.09 15.99
C GLY A 74 8.33 -14.17 15.97
N LYS A 75 7.71 -13.31 16.77
CA LYS A 75 6.29 -13.35 17.13
C LYS A 75 5.51 -12.17 16.57
N TRP A 76 4.45 -12.49 15.86
CA TRP A 76 3.56 -11.57 15.16
C TRP A 76 2.15 -11.65 15.71
N HIS A 77 1.51 -10.51 15.92
CA HIS A 77 0.09 -10.43 16.25
C HIS A 77 -0.69 -10.01 15.01
N ILE A 78 -1.55 -10.89 14.49
CA ILE A 78 -2.37 -10.64 13.30
C ILE A 78 -3.77 -10.27 13.78
N LYS A 79 -4.21 -9.05 13.43
CA LYS A 79 -5.50 -8.50 13.87
C LYS A 79 -6.56 -8.64 12.79
N SER A 80 -7.81 -8.89 13.21
CA SER A 80 -8.97 -8.94 12.31
C SER A 80 -9.22 -7.63 11.56
N ASN A 81 -8.74 -6.50 12.07
CA ASN A 81 -8.89 -5.17 11.44
C ASN A 81 -7.91 -4.88 10.28
N GLY A 82 -7.22 -5.90 9.74
CA GLY A 82 -6.33 -5.75 8.59
C GLY A 82 -4.93 -5.21 8.93
N THR A 83 -4.52 -5.25 10.20
CA THR A 83 -3.16 -4.87 10.63
C THR A 83 -2.39 -6.03 11.23
N ILE A 84 -1.06 -5.95 11.20
CA ILE A 84 -0.16 -6.85 11.94
C ILE A 84 0.74 -6.07 12.88
N THR A 85 1.18 -6.70 13.96
CA THR A 85 2.09 -6.11 14.93
C THR A 85 3.31 -7.01 15.12
N ASP A 86 4.48 -6.42 14.91
CA ASP A 86 5.80 -6.95 15.23
C ASP A 86 6.12 -6.55 16.67
N THR A 87 6.01 -7.52 17.57
CA THR A 87 6.20 -7.27 19.01
C THR A 87 7.66 -7.10 19.41
N LYS A 88 8.59 -7.55 18.57
CA LYS A 88 10.03 -7.45 18.84
C LYS A 88 10.54 -6.05 18.50
N HIS A 89 10.11 -5.51 17.37
CA HIS A 89 10.61 -4.22 16.87
C HIS A 89 9.65 -3.05 17.11
N ASN A 90 8.52 -3.29 17.79
CA ASN A 90 7.51 -2.28 18.08
C ASN A 90 6.96 -1.60 16.81
N LEU A 91 6.71 -2.41 15.78
CA LEU A 91 6.16 -1.96 14.50
C LEU A 91 4.76 -2.52 14.28
N CYS A 92 3.91 -1.74 13.61
CA CYS A 92 2.62 -2.20 13.13
C CYS A 92 2.51 -1.87 11.65
N TRP A 93 1.99 -2.83 10.88
CA TRP A 93 1.88 -2.74 9.43
C TRP A 93 0.44 -2.88 8.97
N ILE A 94 0.12 -2.23 7.85
CA ILE A 94 -1.10 -2.53 7.08
C ILE A 94 -0.82 -3.79 6.26
N ARG A 95 -1.75 -4.75 6.27
CA ARG A 95 -1.57 -6.07 5.61
C ARG A 95 -1.71 -6.05 4.08
N ALA A 96 -1.75 -4.87 3.48
CA ALA A 96 -1.88 -4.74 2.04
C ALA A 96 -1.13 -3.51 1.49
N PRO A 97 -0.67 -3.61 0.23
CA PRO A 97 -0.15 -2.48 -0.50
C PRO A 97 -1.20 -1.40 -0.76
N TRP A 98 -0.70 -0.18 -0.97
CA TRP A 98 -1.52 0.95 -1.38
C TRP A 98 -2.27 0.70 -2.68
N GLY A 99 -3.49 1.24 -2.78
CA GLY A 99 -4.40 1.07 -3.92
C GLY A 99 -5.45 -0.02 -3.72
N THR A 100 -5.33 -0.82 -2.65
CA THR A 100 -6.35 -1.77 -2.22
C THR A 100 -7.33 -1.12 -1.23
N ILE A 101 -8.51 -1.73 -1.07
CA ILE A 101 -9.60 -1.26 -0.21
C ILE A 101 -9.95 -2.35 0.80
N TRP A 102 -9.98 -2.01 2.08
CA TRP A 102 -10.45 -2.87 3.15
C TRP A 102 -11.98 -2.95 3.14
N ASN A 103 -12.55 -4.16 3.04
CA ASN A 103 -13.99 -4.39 3.05
C ASN A 103 -14.56 -4.79 4.43
N GLY A 104 -13.71 -4.83 5.47
CA GLY A 104 -14.07 -5.35 6.80
C GLY A 104 -13.53 -6.74 7.13
N ASN A 105 -13.14 -7.51 6.11
CA ASN A 105 -12.61 -8.88 6.24
C ASN A 105 -11.30 -9.08 5.46
N ALA A 106 -11.21 -8.49 4.26
CA ALA A 106 -10.07 -8.61 3.36
C ALA A 106 -9.79 -7.28 2.64
N PHE A 107 -8.60 -7.19 2.06
CA PHE A 107 -8.26 -6.13 1.12
C PHE A 107 -8.62 -6.57 -0.30
N GLU A 108 -9.40 -5.75 -0.99
CA GLU A 108 -9.86 -5.95 -2.37
C GLU A 108 -9.29 -4.89 -3.32
N GLY A 109 -9.36 -5.18 -4.62
CA GLY A 109 -8.86 -4.30 -5.66
C GLY A 109 -7.40 -4.56 -6.04
N LYS A 110 -6.90 -3.79 -7.01
CA LYS A 110 -5.54 -3.93 -7.54
C LYS A 110 -4.61 -2.93 -6.86
N PRO A 111 -3.44 -3.36 -6.36
CA PRO A 111 -2.46 -2.43 -5.83
C PRO A 111 -1.91 -1.51 -6.91
N ILE A 112 -1.42 -0.35 -6.47
CA ILE A 112 -0.90 0.67 -7.36
C ILE A 112 0.60 0.75 -7.17
N ALA A 113 1.32 0.51 -8.26
CA ALA A 113 2.74 0.75 -8.33
C ALA A 113 3.00 2.21 -8.70
N VAL A 114 3.95 2.84 -8.03
CA VAL A 114 4.35 4.24 -8.25
C VAL A 114 5.86 4.37 -8.28
N ASN A 115 6.34 5.45 -8.86
CA ASN A 115 7.76 5.80 -8.79
C ASN A 115 8.14 6.24 -7.38
N TRP A 116 9.43 6.17 -7.06
CA TRP A 116 9.89 6.44 -5.70
C TRP A 116 9.65 7.90 -5.28
N ARG A 117 9.78 8.87 -6.20
CA ARG A 117 9.54 10.29 -5.90
C ARG A 117 8.09 10.54 -5.48
N ASP A 118 7.14 9.87 -6.13
CA ASP A 118 5.73 9.94 -5.74
C ASP A 118 5.51 9.25 -4.39
N ALA A 119 6.11 8.08 -4.16
CA ALA A 119 6.01 7.39 -2.87
C ALA A 119 6.59 8.24 -1.72
N SER A 120 7.81 8.75 -1.85
CA SER A 120 8.50 9.50 -0.82
C SER A 120 7.85 10.87 -0.55
N SER A 121 7.45 11.59 -1.60
CA SER A 121 6.74 12.86 -1.47
C SER A 121 5.37 12.72 -0.81
N LEU A 122 4.64 11.63 -1.10
CA LEU A 122 3.31 11.43 -0.53
C LEU A 122 3.36 10.82 0.87
N PHE A 123 4.25 9.85 1.12
CA PHE A 123 4.17 8.99 2.31
C PHE A 123 5.35 9.12 3.27
N GLY A 124 6.38 9.85 2.87
CA GLY A 124 7.51 10.21 3.69
C GLY A 124 8.83 9.70 3.12
N GLU A 125 9.89 10.39 3.50
CA GLU A 125 11.23 10.22 2.96
C GLU A 125 12.19 10.02 4.13
N GLY A 126 13.00 8.98 4.05
CA GLY A 126 13.99 8.63 5.04
C GLY A 126 15.33 9.30 4.73
N ILE A 127 16.40 8.55 4.93
CA ILE A 127 17.77 9.05 4.74
C ILE A 127 18.38 8.51 3.46
N TYR A 128 19.45 9.18 3.02
CA TYR A 128 20.41 8.55 2.14
C TYR A 128 21.18 7.47 2.93
N ARG A 129 21.20 6.26 2.39
CA ARG A 129 21.92 5.11 2.95
C ARG A 129 22.79 4.51 1.87
N GLU A 130 24.08 4.84 1.94
CA GLU A 130 25.10 4.21 1.12
C GLU A 130 25.26 2.73 1.51
N TYR A 131 25.40 1.86 0.52
CA TYR A 131 25.64 0.44 0.75
C TYR A 131 27.04 0.27 1.38
N TYR A 132 27.12 -0.49 2.47
CA TYR A 132 28.31 -0.71 3.32
C TYR A 132 28.70 0.40 4.32
N LYS A 133 28.32 0.21 5.59
CA LYS A 133 29.26 0.12 6.72
C LYS A 133 28.56 -0.32 8.00
N ASN A 134 29.05 -1.44 8.53
CA ASN A 134 28.80 -1.99 9.86
C ASN A 134 27.37 -2.42 10.16
N THR A 135 27.19 -3.74 10.05
CA THR A 135 26.28 -4.58 10.82
C THR A 135 26.40 -4.28 12.31
N LYS A 136 25.89 -3.14 12.77
CA LYS A 136 25.38 -3.08 14.14
C LYS A 136 24.13 -3.96 14.15
N GLU A 137 24.06 -4.86 15.12
CA GLU A 137 22.85 -5.63 15.37
C GLU A 137 21.64 -4.69 15.30
N ILE A 138 20.55 -5.17 14.70
CA ILE A 138 19.22 -4.52 14.62
C ILE A 138 18.63 -4.24 16.03
N ASN A 139 19.41 -4.45 17.10
CA ASN A 139 19.07 -4.22 18.50
C ASN A 139 18.93 -2.73 18.85
N GLU A 140 19.54 -1.83 18.09
CA GLU A 140 19.26 -0.39 18.14
C GLU A 140 18.73 0.06 16.78
N LEU A 141 17.49 -0.32 16.49
CA LEU A 141 16.64 0.42 15.56
C LEU A 141 16.45 1.84 16.12
N ASP A 142 17.49 2.67 16.06
CA ASP A 142 17.33 4.11 15.99
C ASP A 142 16.74 4.38 14.61
N ILE A 143 15.45 4.00 14.45
CA ILE A 143 14.55 4.43 13.38
C ILE A 143 14.46 5.93 13.60
N SER A 144 15.51 6.65 13.23
CA SER A 144 15.75 7.98 13.76
C SER A 144 14.65 8.86 13.20
N LYS A 145 13.62 9.09 14.02
CA LYS A 145 12.53 10.03 13.70
C LYS A 145 13.11 11.43 13.41
N LYS A 146 14.34 11.70 13.88
CA LYS A 146 15.08 12.94 13.65
C LYS A 146 15.31 13.24 12.18
N ASN A 147 15.54 12.24 11.34
CA ASN A 147 15.86 12.44 9.92
C ASN A 147 14.78 11.93 8.97
N TYR A 148 13.62 11.53 9.48
CA TYR A 148 12.49 11.13 8.65
C TYR A 148 11.62 12.34 8.32
N LYS A 149 11.52 12.67 7.04
CA LYS A 149 10.65 13.73 6.55
C LYS A 149 9.25 13.18 6.32
N LYS A 150 8.26 13.79 6.99
CA LYS A 150 6.85 13.42 6.83
C LYS A 150 6.39 13.68 5.40
N GLY A 151 5.63 12.73 4.85
CA GLY A 151 4.99 12.87 3.54
C GLY A 151 3.83 13.87 3.53
N ASN A 152 3.45 14.27 2.32
CA ASN A 152 2.39 15.25 2.09
C ASN A 152 0.96 14.70 2.22
N CYS A 153 0.79 13.37 2.27
CA CYS A 153 -0.50 12.71 2.44
C CYS A 153 -0.65 12.15 3.85
N THR A 154 -1.83 12.35 4.43
CA THR A 154 -2.25 11.59 5.61
C THR A 154 -2.72 10.22 5.17
N VAL A 155 -2.33 9.18 5.89
CA VAL A 155 -2.78 7.81 5.65
C VAL A 155 -3.57 7.41 6.87
N THR A 156 -4.88 7.20 6.72
CA THR A 156 -5.77 6.82 7.83
C THR A 156 -6.23 5.39 7.64
N PHE A 157 -5.97 4.54 8.64
CA PHE A 157 -6.39 3.14 8.64
C PHE A 157 -6.45 2.59 10.07
N ALA A 158 -7.42 1.72 10.36
CA ALA A 158 -7.61 1.07 11.66
C ALA A 158 -7.53 2.07 12.84
N ASN A 159 -8.23 3.20 12.74
CA ASN A 159 -8.27 4.29 13.72
C ASN A 159 -6.90 4.95 14.02
N ASN A 160 -5.93 4.84 13.11
CA ASN A 160 -4.62 5.46 13.20
C ASN A 160 -4.34 6.29 11.94
N SER A 161 -3.65 7.43 12.10
CA SER A 161 -3.34 8.37 11.01
C SER A 161 -1.83 8.64 10.82
N ASN A 162 -0.99 7.97 11.62
CA ASN A 162 0.47 8.12 11.65
C ASN A 162 1.20 7.07 10.79
N TRP A 163 0.50 6.49 9.83
CA TRP A 163 1.06 5.53 8.87
C TRP A 163 1.97 6.25 7.88
N ARG A 164 3.09 5.62 7.53
CA ARG A 164 4.12 6.20 6.65
C ARG A 164 4.83 5.14 5.83
N LEU A 165 5.61 5.58 4.85
CA LEU A 165 6.50 4.70 4.09
C LEU A 165 7.56 4.10 5.02
N PRO A 166 7.78 2.77 5.02
CA PRO A 166 8.77 2.13 5.87
C PRO A 166 10.19 2.47 5.42
N THR A 167 11.11 2.58 6.36
CA THR A 167 12.55 2.66 6.05
C THR A 167 13.07 1.31 5.57
N SER A 168 14.27 1.29 4.98
CA SER A 168 14.95 0.06 4.58
C SER A 168 15.16 -0.88 5.78
N LEU A 169 15.53 -0.34 6.95
CA LEU A 169 15.69 -1.10 8.19
C LEU A 169 14.37 -1.69 8.71
N GLU A 170 13.25 -0.98 8.57
CA GLU A 170 11.96 -1.52 8.98
C GLU A 170 11.55 -2.68 8.06
N LEU A 171 11.83 -2.60 6.75
CA LEU A 171 11.60 -3.71 5.83
C LEU A 171 12.53 -4.90 6.09
N GLU A 172 13.73 -4.67 6.62
CA GLU A 172 14.63 -5.74 7.08
C GLU A 172 14.03 -6.56 8.22
N THR A 173 13.15 -6.00 9.06
CA THR A 173 12.54 -6.79 10.15
C THR A 173 11.66 -7.92 9.62
N LEU A 174 11.12 -7.77 8.39
CA LEU A 174 10.38 -8.82 7.68
C LEU A 174 11.29 -9.96 7.17
N HIS A 175 12.60 -9.79 7.24
CA HIS A 175 13.64 -10.74 6.83
C HIS A 175 14.54 -11.15 7.99
N TYR A 176 14.24 -10.73 9.22
CA TYR A 176 15.15 -10.86 10.34
C TYR A 176 15.59 -12.32 10.50
N LYS A 177 16.91 -12.54 10.48
CA LYS A 177 17.55 -13.85 10.60
C LYS A 177 17.98 -14.05 12.05
N ASN A 178 17.43 -15.04 12.74
CA ASN A 178 18.13 -15.60 13.89
C ASN A 178 19.37 -16.35 13.37
N ALA A 179 20.56 -15.77 13.55
CA ALA A 179 21.81 -16.24 12.95
C ALA A 179 22.20 -17.65 13.37
N ILE A 180 21.66 -18.13 14.49
CA ILE A 180 22.02 -19.40 15.14
C ILE A 180 21.39 -20.61 14.41
N GLU A 181 20.33 -20.44 13.61
CA GLU A 181 19.49 -21.59 13.18
C GLU A 181 19.42 -21.87 11.68
N VAL A 182 20.03 -21.05 10.82
CA VAL A 182 19.91 -21.25 9.36
C VAL A 182 21.10 -22.04 8.81
N ASN A 183 21.04 -23.36 8.99
CA ASN A 183 21.96 -24.29 8.31
C ASN A 183 21.45 -24.65 6.90
N ASN A 184 20.16 -24.43 6.60
CA ASN A 184 19.52 -24.75 5.33
C ASN A 184 18.88 -23.50 4.69
N ARG A 185 19.43 -23.06 3.55
CA ARG A 185 18.98 -21.86 2.82
C ARG A 185 17.58 -22.02 2.22
N ASP A 186 17.20 -23.23 1.79
CA ASP A 186 15.92 -23.48 1.15
C ASP A 186 14.80 -23.51 2.18
N GLU A 187 15.03 -24.15 3.34
CA GLU A 187 14.10 -24.13 4.48
C GLU A 187 13.78 -22.68 4.89
N TYR A 188 14.81 -21.85 5.03
CA TYR A 188 14.65 -20.43 5.37
C TYR A 188 13.86 -19.66 4.30
N SER A 189 14.20 -19.83 3.02
CA SER A 189 13.55 -19.11 1.92
C SER A 189 12.06 -19.47 1.83
N ASN A 190 11.73 -20.75 2.02
CA ASN A 190 10.35 -21.23 2.08
C ASN A 190 9.60 -20.66 3.30
N ALA A 191 10.23 -20.64 4.47
CA ALA A 191 9.65 -20.06 5.68
C ALA A 191 9.41 -18.55 5.54
N LEU A 192 10.33 -17.81 4.91
CA LEU A 192 10.19 -16.39 4.63
C LEU A 192 9.02 -16.10 3.68
N LEU A 193 8.90 -16.89 2.61
CA LEU A 193 7.79 -16.75 1.66
C LEU A 193 6.45 -17.05 2.33
N ALA A 194 6.38 -18.10 3.15
CA ALA A 194 5.19 -18.45 3.93
C ALA A 194 4.81 -17.32 4.90
N LEU A 195 5.78 -16.76 5.62
CA LEU A 195 5.55 -15.62 6.51
C LEU A 195 4.98 -14.43 5.74
N LYS A 196 5.62 -13.98 4.66
CA LYS A 196 5.14 -12.82 3.89
C LYS A 196 3.76 -13.04 3.29
N THR A 197 3.48 -14.26 2.83
CA THR A 197 2.16 -14.65 2.32
C THR A 197 1.09 -14.54 3.39
N GLU A 198 1.44 -14.86 4.63
CA GLU A 198 0.53 -14.76 5.77
C GLU A 198 0.36 -13.33 6.28
N LEU A 199 1.46 -12.58 6.37
CA LEU A 199 1.48 -11.19 6.82
C LEU A 199 0.77 -10.27 5.82
N PHE A 200 1.03 -10.43 4.53
CA PHE A 200 0.58 -9.54 3.46
C PHE A 200 -0.17 -10.31 2.35
N PRO A 201 -1.37 -10.85 2.65
CA PRO A 201 -2.14 -11.65 1.69
C PRO A 201 -2.55 -10.87 0.44
N GLY A 202 -2.55 -9.53 0.48
CA GLY A 202 -2.84 -8.69 -0.68
C GLY A 202 -1.86 -8.84 -1.86
N PHE A 203 -0.69 -9.46 -1.65
CA PHE A 203 0.26 -9.77 -2.72
C PHE A 203 0.07 -11.16 -3.35
N LYS A 204 -0.90 -11.96 -2.87
CA LYS A 204 -1.18 -13.32 -3.38
C LYS A 204 -1.54 -13.38 -4.88
N LEU A 205 -1.86 -12.25 -5.53
CA LEU A 205 -2.08 -12.19 -6.98
C LEU A 205 -0.79 -12.35 -7.80
N ASN A 206 0.39 -12.10 -7.22
CA ASN A 206 1.67 -12.55 -7.77
C ASN A 206 2.76 -12.48 -6.68
N PRO A 207 2.89 -13.52 -5.84
CA PRO A 207 3.88 -13.53 -4.77
C PRO A 207 5.33 -13.45 -5.29
N LYS A 208 5.58 -13.77 -6.57
CA LYS A 208 6.89 -13.66 -7.25
C LYS A 208 7.27 -12.23 -7.68
N ASN A 209 6.41 -11.25 -7.35
CA ASN A 209 6.62 -9.83 -7.67
C ASN A 209 6.43 -8.93 -6.43
N PHE A 210 6.64 -9.46 -5.21
CA PHE A 210 6.66 -8.58 -4.03
C PHE A 210 7.85 -7.65 -4.21
N ASN A 211 7.62 -6.40 -4.60
CA ASN A 211 8.63 -5.35 -4.70
C ASN A 211 8.00 -4.10 -4.11
N VAL A 212 8.55 -3.65 -2.98
CA VAL A 212 8.02 -2.52 -2.23
C VAL A 212 9.11 -1.48 -2.02
N TRP A 213 8.74 -0.22 -2.21
CA TRP A 213 9.63 0.89 -1.91
C TRP A 213 9.90 1.00 -0.41
N SER A 214 11.14 1.28 -0.07
CA SER A 214 11.48 1.91 1.20
C SER A 214 11.47 3.44 1.06
N ALA A 215 11.50 4.12 2.21
CA ALA A 215 11.66 5.55 2.31
C ALA A 215 13.10 6.02 2.07
N ASP A 216 14.08 5.11 2.05
CA ASP A 216 15.49 5.46 2.03
C ASP A 216 16.04 5.51 0.58
N GLN A 217 16.86 6.52 0.33
CA GLN A 217 17.57 6.67 -0.93
C GLN A 217 18.85 5.82 -0.91
N ALA A 218 19.15 5.14 -2.02
CA ALA A 218 20.32 4.28 -2.18
C ALA A 218 21.47 4.97 -2.95
N GLY A 219 21.11 5.89 -3.85
CA GLY A 219 22.03 6.56 -4.77
C GLY A 219 21.41 7.82 -5.37
N SER A 220 22.19 8.56 -6.15
CA SER A 220 21.73 9.81 -6.81
C SER A 220 20.45 9.63 -7.66
N ASN A 221 20.21 8.44 -8.19
CA ASN A 221 19.00 8.09 -8.96
C ASN A 221 18.42 6.72 -8.59
N CYS A 222 18.77 6.22 -7.40
CA CYS A 222 18.32 4.91 -6.91
C CYS A 222 17.75 5.02 -5.50
N ALA A 223 16.77 4.17 -5.19
CA ALA A 223 16.22 4.01 -3.86
C ALA A 223 16.16 2.53 -3.48
N TRP A 224 16.12 2.26 -2.18
CA TRP A 224 16.07 0.90 -1.68
C TRP A 224 14.67 0.32 -1.86
N ILE A 225 14.58 -0.89 -2.41
CA ILE A 225 13.40 -1.74 -2.36
C ILE A 225 13.66 -2.95 -1.48
N SER A 226 12.56 -3.51 -0.97
CA SER A 226 12.52 -4.89 -0.49
C SER A 226 11.71 -5.73 -1.45
N ASN A 227 12.20 -6.93 -1.73
CA ASN A 227 11.49 -7.92 -2.52
C ASN A 227 11.09 -9.16 -1.72
N GLU A 228 10.66 -10.24 -2.37
CA GLU A 228 10.21 -11.48 -1.72
C GLU A 228 11.28 -12.22 -0.89
N LEU A 229 12.55 -12.15 -1.29
CA LEU A 229 13.66 -12.86 -0.60
C LEU A 229 14.74 -11.92 -0.06
N TYR A 230 14.79 -10.69 -0.52
CA TYR A 230 15.85 -9.73 -0.27
C TYR A 230 15.27 -8.42 0.29
N CYS A 231 15.93 -7.86 1.31
CA CYS A 231 15.49 -6.64 1.98
C CYS A 231 16.04 -5.35 1.36
N GLN A 232 17.11 -5.43 0.57
CA GLN A 232 17.80 -4.27 0.00
C GLN A 232 18.30 -4.58 -1.41
N SER A 233 17.56 -4.11 -2.41
CA SER A 233 18.04 -3.96 -3.78
C SER A 233 17.92 -2.49 -4.15
N ASP A 234 18.96 -1.90 -4.73
CA ASP A 234 18.89 -0.55 -5.23
C ASP A 234 18.21 -0.55 -6.60
N GLU A 235 17.20 0.31 -6.74
CA GLU A 235 16.42 0.37 -7.95
C GLU A 235 16.25 1.80 -8.43
N LYS A 236 16.15 1.97 -9.75
CA LYS A 236 15.96 3.29 -10.36
C LYS A 236 14.69 3.93 -9.81
N ILE A 237 14.79 5.18 -9.36
CA ILE A 237 13.63 5.91 -8.80
C ILE A 237 12.50 6.13 -9.81
N SER A 238 12.75 5.95 -11.11
CA SER A 238 11.75 5.99 -12.19
C SER A 238 10.95 4.68 -12.34
N SER A 239 11.43 3.57 -11.78
CA SER A 239 10.71 2.28 -11.78
C SER A 239 9.44 2.39 -10.95
N ASN A 240 8.43 1.56 -11.23
CA ASN A 240 7.20 1.55 -10.46
C ASN A 240 7.14 0.33 -9.55
N PHE A 241 7.06 0.55 -8.24
CA PHE A 241 6.89 -0.50 -7.23
C PHE A 241 5.78 -0.15 -6.25
N PHE A 242 5.36 -1.14 -5.47
CA PHE A 242 4.28 -0.99 -4.52
C PHE A 242 4.72 -0.25 -3.25
N VAL A 243 3.73 0.22 -2.50
CA VAL A 243 3.95 0.92 -1.23
C VAL A 243 3.28 0.14 -0.11
N LEU A 244 4.05 -0.20 0.91
CA LEU A 244 3.54 -0.64 2.21
C LEU A 244 3.54 0.51 3.21
N PHE A 245 2.80 0.32 4.30
CA PHE A 245 2.71 1.30 5.37
C PHE A 245 3.04 0.67 6.71
N VAL A 246 3.83 1.42 7.47
CA VAL A 246 4.25 1.06 8.82
C VAL A 246 3.98 2.23 9.77
N ARG A 247 3.81 1.91 11.03
CA ARG A 247 3.88 2.85 12.15
C ARG A 247 4.61 2.22 13.32
N SER A 248 5.21 3.06 14.15
CA SER A 248 5.67 2.62 15.47
C SER A 248 4.47 2.43 16.41
N ILE A 249 4.58 1.47 17.31
CA ILE A 249 3.61 1.25 18.39
C ILE A 249 4.25 1.57 19.73
N SER A 250 3.44 2.00 20.69
CA SER A 250 3.88 2.21 22.06
C SER A 250 3.79 0.93 22.90
N ASN A 251 4.61 0.83 23.96
CA ASN A 251 4.50 -0.25 24.95
C ASN A 251 3.08 -0.34 25.56
N LYS A 252 2.37 0.79 25.67
CA LYS A 252 0.98 0.83 26.15
C LYS A 252 0.01 0.11 25.20
N GLU A 253 0.20 0.25 23.89
CA GLU A 253 -0.60 -0.47 22.89
C GLU A 253 -0.32 -1.97 22.92
N ILE A 254 0.95 -2.36 23.02
CA ILE A 254 1.34 -3.78 23.14
C ILE A 254 0.71 -4.42 24.38
N GLU A 255 0.73 -3.71 25.50
CA GLU A 255 0.11 -4.18 26.74
C GLU A 255 -1.41 -4.32 26.61
N LYS A 256 -2.06 -3.42 25.89
CA LYS A 256 -3.49 -3.54 25.55
C LYS A 256 -3.75 -4.79 24.71
N GLU A 257 -2.91 -5.09 23.73
CA GLU A 257 -3.02 -6.31 22.92
C GLU A 257 -2.83 -7.58 23.76
N ARG A 258 -1.89 -7.59 24.71
CA ARG A 258 -1.71 -8.72 25.65
C ARG A 258 -2.95 -8.97 26.49
N LYS A 259 -3.58 -7.92 27.02
CA LYS A 259 -4.83 -8.04 27.78
C LYS A 259 -5.98 -8.60 26.93
N LEU A 260 -6.07 -8.19 25.66
CA LEU A 260 -7.05 -8.75 24.72
C LEU A 260 -6.82 -10.25 24.48
N LEU A 261 -5.56 -10.66 24.26
CA LEU A 261 -5.21 -12.07 24.10
C LEU A 261 -5.60 -12.91 25.32
N VAL A 262 -5.33 -12.42 26.55
CA VAL A 262 -5.73 -13.12 27.78
C VAL A 262 -7.25 -13.26 27.85
N LYS A 263 -8.00 -12.20 27.53
CA LYS A 263 -9.47 -12.25 27.50
C LYS A 263 -9.99 -13.30 26.51
N GLN A 264 -9.39 -13.39 25.32
CA GLN A 264 -9.78 -14.36 24.28
C GLN A 264 -9.51 -15.82 24.65
N VAL A 265 -8.54 -16.10 25.53
CA VAL A 265 -8.25 -17.46 26.01
C VAL A 265 -9.23 -17.91 27.09
N VAL A 266 -9.79 -16.96 27.84
CA VAL A 266 -10.69 -17.23 28.98
C VAL A 266 -12.17 -17.30 28.56
N SER A 267 -12.52 -16.77 27.38
CA SER A 267 -13.86 -16.81 26.78
C SER A 267 -14.10 -18.04 25.92
#